data_AF-H0T321-F1
#
_entry.id   AF-H0T321-F1
#
_cell.length_a   1.000
_cell.length_b   1.000
_cell.length_c   1.000
_cell.angle_alpha   90.00
_cell.angle_beta   90.00
_cell.angle_gamma   90.00
#
_symmetry.space_group_name_H-M   'P 1'
#
loop_
_entity.id
_entity.type
_entity.pdbx_description
1 polymer ?
#
loop_
_entity_poly.entity_id
_entity_poly.type
_entity_poly.pdbx_seq_one_letter_code
_entity_poly.pdbx_strand_id
1 'polypeptide(L)' 'MSKFAAAVLFTLALGLASARAQQLPTDAQRAACQADYIRFCVDVLPGGGRIIACMMRNYAELAEACKKVLDAANVAGTKS' A
#
# COMPACT_ATOMS: atom_id res chain seq x y z
N MET A 1 -8.44 -41.74 22.09
CA MET A 1 -7.14 -41.06 22.16
C MET A 1 -6.51 -40.81 20.78
N SER A 2 -6.76 -41.62 19.74
CA SER A 2 -6.20 -41.42 18.38
C SER A 2 -6.95 -40.41 17.47
N LYS A 3 -8.17 -39.97 17.85
CA LYS A 3 -9.02 -39.11 17.01
C LYS A 3 -8.74 -37.60 17.13
N PHE A 4 -8.13 -37.18 18.24
CA PHE A 4 -7.79 -35.77 18.48
C PHE A 4 -6.48 -35.37 17.78
N ALA A 5 -5.58 -36.32 17.51
CA ALA A 5 -4.34 -36.06 16.78
C ALA A 5 -4.59 -35.70 15.31
N ALA A 6 -5.60 -36.30 14.67
CA ALA A 6 -5.96 -36.03 13.28
C ALA A 6 -6.57 -34.62 13.08
N ALA A 7 -7.30 -34.11 14.08
CA ALA A 7 -7.95 -32.80 14.01
C ALA A 7 -6.95 -31.64 14.16
N VAL A 8 -5.88 -31.83 14.94
CA VAL A 8 -4.83 -30.82 15.17
C VAL A 8 -3.92 -30.65 13.94
N LEU A 9 -3.75 -31.70 13.13
CA LEU A 9 -2.94 -31.65 11.90
C LEU A 9 -3.63 -30.90 10.75
N PHE A 10 -4.97 -30.84 10.73
CA PHE A 10 -5.72 -30.21 9.64
C PHE A 10 -5.80 -28.68 9.76
N THR A 11 -5.75 -28.13 10.98
CA THR A 11 -5.84 -26.68 11.21
C THR A 11 -4.50 -25.95 11.04
N LEU A 12 -3.37 -26.64 11.14
CA LEU A 12 -2.04 -26.05 10.99
C LEU A 12 -1.68 -25.72 9.51
N ALA A 13 -2.35 -26.36 8.55
CA ALA A 13 -2.11 -26.15 7.12
C ALA A 13 -2.73 -24.87 6.55
N LEU A 14 -3.72 -24.28 7.23
CA LEU A 14 -4.40 -23.05 6.78
C LEU A 14 -3.80 -21.75 7.34
N GLY A 15 -2.81 -21.84 8.24
CA GLY A 15 -2.22 -20.68 8.92
C GLY A 15 -1.05 -20.00 8.20
N LEU A 16 -0.46 -20.61 7.16
CA LEU A 16 0.77 -20.11 6.51
C LEU A 16 0.55 -19.31 5.22
N ALA A 17 -0.70 -19.09 4.78
CA ALA A 17 -0.99 -18.45 3.49
C ALA A 17 -1.26 -16.93 3.55
N SER A 18 -1.15 -16.30 4.72
CA SER A 18 -1.27 -14.84 4.87
C SER A 18 0.09 -14.14 4.94
N ALA A 19 1.01 -14.50 4.06
CA ALA A 19 2.12 -13.61 3.70
C ALA A 19 1.57 -12.45 2.87
N ARG A 20 0.85 -11.52 3.51
CA ARG A 20 0.64 -10.18 2.95
C ARG A 20 2.00 -9.51 3.00
N ALA A 21 2.80 -9.71 1.96
CA ALA A 21 4.00 -8.91 1.72
C ALA A 21 3.60 -7.46 1.96
N GLN A 22 4.21 -6.81 2.95
CA GLN A 22 3.99 -5.41 3.24
C GLN A 22 4.28 -4.67 1.92
N GLN A 23 3.23 -4.19 1.26
CA GLN A 23 3.31 -3.51 -0.03
C GLN A 23 3.93 -2.14 0.21
N LEU A 24 5.25 -2.14 0.41
CA LEU A 24 6.03 -0.93 0.33
C LEU A 24 5.94 -0.44 -1.12
N PRO A 25 5.73 0.86 -1.36
CA PRO A 25 5.69 1.40 -2.71
C PRO A 25 6.95 1.00 -3.48
N THR A 26 6.76 0.43 -4.67
CA THR A 26 7.89 0.04 -5.52
C THR A 26 8.62 1.29 -6.02
N ASP A 27 9.87 1.16 -6.45
CA ASP A 27 10.62 2.27 -7.06
C ASP A 27 9.89 2.87 -8.26
N ALA A 28 9.26 2.01 -9.07
CA ALA A 28 8.44 2.44 -10.21
C ALA A 28 7.25 3.30 -9.78
N GLN A 29 6.57 2.94 -8.67
CA GLN A 29 5.46 3.72 -8.12
C GLN A 29 5.93 5.08 -7.59
N ARG A 30 7.10 5.13 -6.95
CA ARG A 30 7.70 6.39 -6.48
C ARG A 30 8.10 7.29 -7.64
N ALA A 31 8.75 6.73 -8.66
CA ALA A 31 9.16 7.46 -9.86
C ALA A 31 7.96 8.05 -10.61
N ALA A 32 6.84 7.32 -10.68
CA ALA A 32 5.62 7.80 -11.32
C ALA A 32 5.05 9.08 -10.69
N CYS A 33 5.27 9.30 -9.39
CA CYS A 33 4.81 10.48 -8.65
C CYS A 33 5.92 11.51 -8.38
N GLN A 34 7.15 11.28 -8.83
CA GLN A 34 8.28 12.11 -8.40
C GLN A 34 8.23 13.54 -8.98
N ALA A 35 7.86 13.68 -10.25
CA ALA A 35 7.71 15.00 -10.87
C ALA A 35 6.58 15.81 -10.19
N ASP A 36 5.45 15.15 -9.94
CA ASP A 36 4.31 15.70 -9.22
C ASP A 36 4.68 16.11 -7.78
N TYR A 37 5.51 15.30 -7.11
CA TYR A 37 6.00 15.59 -5.77
C TYR A 37 6.83 16.86 -5.74
N ILE A 38 7.78 16.97 -6.67
CA ILE A 38 8.65 18.15 -6.75
C ILE A 38 7.81 19.40 -7.06
N ARG A 39 6.78 19.27 -7.91
CA ARG A 39 5.93 20.39 -8.32
C ARG A 39 4.99 20.88 -7.22
N PHE A 40 4.38 19.97 -6.46
CA PHE A 40 3.26 20.32 -5.57
C PHE A 40 3.56 20.13 -4.08
N CYS A 41 4.49 19.24 -3.73
CA CYS A 41 4.63 18.74 -2.36
C CYS A 41 6.06 18.73 -1.84
N VAL A 42 7.00 19.44 -2.48
CA VAL A 42 8.43 19.42 -2.12
C VAL A 42 8.70 19.95 -0.71
N ASP A 43 7.88 20.90 -0.25
CA ASP A 43 7.98 21.50 1.09
C ASP A 43 7.25 20.68 2.17
N VAL A 44 6.66 19.53 1.81
CA VAL A 44 5.91 18.71 2.76
C VAL A 44 6.87 17.81 3.54
N LEU A 45 6.89 18.01 4.87
CA LEU A 45 7.71 17.18 5.76
C LEU A 45 7.35 15.69 5.62
N PRO A 46 8.30 14.78 5.33
CA PRO A 46 8.05 13.37 5.11
C PRO A 46 7.56 12.66 6.38
N GLY A 47 6.76 11.60 6.21
CA GLY A 47 6.22 10.78 7.31
C GLY A 47 4.72 10.99 7.56
N GLY A 48 4.11 10.02 8.24
CA GLY A 48 2.69 10.06 8.65
C GLY A 48 1.68 10.24 7.50
N GLY A 49 2.03 9.83 6.27
CA GLY A 49 1.16 9.98 5.11
C GLY A 49 0.95 11.42 4.61
N ARG A 50 1.67 12.43 5.14
CA ARG A 50 1.47 13.84 4.76
C ARG A 50 1.69 14.12 3.28
N ILE A 51 2.68 13.47 2.67
CA ILE A 51 2.97 13.62 1.24
C ILE A 51 1.79 13.08 0.42
N ILE A 52 1.24 11.92 0.78
CA ILE A 52 0.06 11.35 0.13
C ILE A 52 -1.13 12.29 0.29
N ALA A 53 -1.36 12.87 1.48
CA ALA A 53 -2.41 13.85 1.68
C ALA A 53 -2.24 15.11 0.82
N CYS A 54 -1.00 15.58 0.63
CA CYS A 54 -0.70 16.68 -0.29
C CYS A 54 -1.01 16.32 -1.74
N MET A 55 -0.62 15.13 -2.18
CA MET A 55 -0.94 14.64 -3.51
C MET A 55 -2.44 14.54 -3.74
N MET A 56 -3.18 13.99 -2.77
CA MET A 56 -4.64 13.86 -2.87
C MET A 56 -5.35 15.22 -3.00
N ARG A 57 -4.84 16.27 -2.35
CA ARG A 57 -5.38 17.63 -2.52
C ARG A 57 -5.15 18.19 -3.93
N ASN A 58 -4.05 17.81 -4.57
CA ASN A 58 -3.70 18.23 -5.93
C ASN A 58 -4.06 17.17 -6.98
N TYR A 59 -4.85 16.15 -6.62
CA TYR A 59 -5.05 14.93 -7.43
C TYR A 59 -5.42 15.23 -8.88
N ALA A 60 -6.28 16.23 -9.12
CA ALA A 60 -6.73 16.62 -10.45
C ALA A 60 -5.58 17.06 -11.38
N GLU A 61 -4.54 17.70 -10.82
CA GLU A 61 -3.39 18.24 -11.56
C GLU A 61 -2.23 17.24 -11.70
N LEU A 62 -2.32 16.08 -11.06
CA LEU A 62 -1.27 15.06 -11.11
C LEU A 62 -1.24 14.34 -12.46
N ALA A 63 -0.08 13.78 -12.79
CA ALA A 63 0.04 12.88 -13.92
C ALA A 63 -0.83 11.63 -13.75
N GLU A 64 -1.40 11.13 -14.84
CA GLU A 64 -2.22 9.90 -14.85
C GLU A 64 -1.49 8.68 -14.27
N ALA A 65 -0.16 8.63 -14.44
CA ALA A 65 0.66 7.59 -13.84
C ALA A 65 0.64 7.67 -12.30
N CYS A 66 0.76 8.88 -11.73
CA CYS A 66 0.72 9.07 -10.27
C CYS A 66 -0.68 8.83 -9.70
N LYS A 67 -1.73 9.29 -10.39
CA LYS A 67 -3.13 9.02 -9.99
C LYS A 67 -3.40 7.54 -9.78
N LYS A 68 -2.99 6.70 -10.75
CA LYS A 68 -3.13 5.23 -10.66
C LYS A 68 -2.42 4.64 -9.43
N VAL A 69 -1.25 5.17 -9.07
CA VAL A 69 -0.52 4.75 -7.87
C VAL A 69 -1.27 5.13 -6.60
N LEU A 70 -1.80 6.37 -6.54
CA LEU A 70 -2.57 6.85 -5.38
C LEU A 70 -3.88 6.08 -5.22
N ASP A 71 -4.59 5.79 -6.31
CA ASP A 71 -5.83 5.01 -6.27
C ASP A 71 -5.57 3.59 -5.76
N ALA A 72 -4.51 2.95 -6.24
CA ALA A 72 -4.09 1.64 -5.73
C ALA A 72 -3.74 1.69 -4.23
N ALA A 73 -3.10 2.78 -3.76
CA ALA A 73 -2.78 2.98 -2.36
C ALA A 73 -4.03 3.24 -1.49
N ASN A 74 -5.00 4.00 -1.99
CA ASN A 74 -6.27 4.27 -1.30
C ASN A 74 -7.10 2.99 -1.15
N VAL A 75 -7.12 2.11 -2.16
CA VAL A 75 -7.78 0.80 -2.10
C VAL A 75 -7.08 -0.17 -1.12
N ALA A 76 -5.76 -0.03 -0.93
CA ALA A 76 -5.02 -0.80 0.07
C ALA A 76 -5.32 -0.31 1.50
N GLY A 77 -5.50 1.01 1.70
CA GLY A 77 -5.81 1.61 3.00
C GLY A 77 -7.18 1.22 3.57
N THR A 78 -8.17 0.94 2.72
CA THR A 78 -9.52 0.50 3.13
C THR A 78 -9.62 -0.98 3.51
N LYS A 79 -8.52 -1.75 3.40
CA LYS A 79 -8.42 -3.15 3.83
C LYS A 79 -7.65 -3.30 5.16
N SER A 80 -7.57 -2.23 5.94
CA SER A 80 -7.06 -2.23 7.32
C SER A 80 -8.18 -2.51 8.30
#